data_AF-A0A6M1ZM06-F1
#
_entry.id   AF-A0A6M1ZM06-F1
#
_cell.length_a   1.000
_cell.length_b   1.000
_cell.length_c   1.000
_cell.angle_alpha   90.00
_cell.angle_beta   90.00
_cell.angle_gamma   90.00
#
_symmetry.space_group_name_H-M   'P 1'
#
loop_
_entity.id
_entity.type
_entity.pdbx_description
1 polymer ?
#
loop_
_entity_poly.entity_id
_entity_poly.type
_entity_poly.pdbx_seq_one_letter_code
_entity_poly.pdbx_strand_id
1 'polypeptide(L)'
;MKKIHLFFLALGAISLFSLAAHAQELSVGFVNFKTCIEKSKQGQQDRENFESIKNQMSEALEKTDKELADLGAKLEDQDYMDGLSPTAEEELKNKFPALTQEIMRYQNQYYQVLN
;
A
#
# COMPACT_ATOMS: atom_id res chain seq x y z
N MET A 1 67.42 46.57 22.25
CA MET A 1 67.64 45.34 21.45
C MET A 1 67.10 44.04 22.09
N LYS A 2 66.18 44.08 23.08
CA LYS A 2 65.65 42.85 23.72
C LYS A 2 64.25 42.42 23.25
N LYS A 3 63.51 43.31 22.57
CA LYS A 3 62.12 43.05 22.12
C LYS A 3 62.02 42.31 20.77
N ILE A 4 63.08 42.35 19.95
CA ILE A 4 63.12 41.70 18.63
C ILE A 4 63.38 40.19 18.74
N HIS A 5 64.15 39.75 19.74
CA HIS A 5 64.38 38.31 20.00
C HIS A 5 63.16 37.61 20.61
N LEU A 6 62.30 38.32 21.34
CA LEU A 6 61.06 37.74 21.88
C LEU A 6 60.01 37.45 20.79
N PHE A 7 60.02 38.23 19.70
CA PHE A 7 59.13 38.00 18.56
C PHE A 7 59.56 36.82 17.70
N PHE A 8 60.87 36.61 17.54
CA PHE A 8 61.40 35.46 16.78
C PHE A 8 61.28 34.12 17.53
N LEU A 9 61.25 34.13 18.87
CA LEU A 9 61.05 32.91 19.66
C LEU A 9 59.58 32.45 19.69
N ALA A 10 58.63 33.35 19.40
CA ALA A 10 57.20 33.01 19.28
C ALA A 10 56.84 32.48 17.87
N LEU A 11 57.62 32.83 16.84
CA LEU A 11 57.34 32.40 15.46
C LEU A 11 57.87 30.98 15.15
N GLY A 12 58.81 30.47 15.94
CA GLY A 12 59.33 29.10 15.84
C GLY A 12 58.49 28.03 16.55
N ALA A 13 57.50 28.42 17.37
CA ALA A 13 56.67 27.49 18.14
C ALA A 13 55.34 27.13 17.43
N ILE A 14 55.02 27.77 16.30
CA ILE A 14 53.73 27.57 15.60
C ILE A 14 53.85 26.56 14.44
N SER A 15 55.06 26.20 14.01
CA SER A 15 55.30 25.28 12.88
C SER A 15 55.25 23.78 13.25
N LEU A 16 54.82 23.43 14.46
CA LEU A 16 54.63 22.03 14.91
C LEU A 16 53.16 21.67 15.17
N PHE A 17 52.20 22.49 14.75
CA PHE A 17 50.82 22.03 14.66
C PHE A 17 50.70 21.02 13.53
N SER A 18 50.80 19.76 13.94
CA SER A 18 50.58 18.56 13.16
C SER A 18 49.43 18.76 12.19
N LEU A 19 49.74 18.66 10.90
CA LEU A 19 48.74 18.30 9.90
C LEU A 19 48.37 16.84 10.19
N ALA A 20 47.56 16.62 11.22
CA ALA A 20 46.83 15.37 11.39
C ALA A 20 45.91 15.29 10.18
N ALA A 21 46.37 14.58 9.14
CA ALA A 21 45.50 14.07 8.11
C ALA A 21 44.36 13.36 8.84
N HIS A 22 43.18 13.97 8.83
CA HIS A 22 41.96 13.34 9.34
C HIS A 22 41.68 12.21 8.36
N ALA A 23 42.26 11.03 8.63
CA ALA A 23 41.88 9.81 7.97
C ALA A 23 40.41 9.59 8.37
N GLN A 24 39.51 10.06 7.52
CA GLN A 24 38.09 9.82 7.69
C GLN A 24 37.94 8.30 7.57
N GLU A 25 37.70 7.62 8.69
CA GLU A 25 37.44 6.19 8.64
C GLU A 25 36.30 5.96 7.65
N LEU A 26 36.58 5.17 6.62
CA LEU A 26 35.57 4.76 5.65
C LEU A 26 34.55 3.88 6.39
N SER A 27 33.50 4.52 6.87
CA SER A 27 32.33 3.88 7.48
C SER A 27 31.50 3.24 6.38
N VAL A 28 31.70 1.94 6.16
CA VAL A 28 30.84 1.13 5.29
C VAL A 28 29.66 0.61 6.12
N GLY A 29 28.45 1.03 5.75
CA GLY A 29 27.21 0.57 6.35
C GLY A 29 26.42 -0.31 5.38
N PHE A 30 25.70 -1.30 5.93
CA PHE A 30 24.74 -2.10 5.16
C PHE A 30 23.33 -1.56 5.39
N VAL A 31 22.58 -1.39 4.30
CA VAL A 31 21.18 -0.96 4.34
C VAL A 31 20.29 -2.14 4.01
N ASN A 32 19.27 -2.36 4.84
CA ASN A 32 18.22 -3.33 4.55
C ASN A 32 17.09 -2.65 3.76
N PHE A 33 17.10 -2.80 2.44
CA PHE A 33 16.11 -2.21 1.55
C PHE A 33 14.66 -2.62 1.89
N LYS A 34 14.43 -3.88 2.27
CA LYS A 34 13.11 -4.36 2.71
C LYS A 34 12.60 -3.53 3.90
N THR A 35 13.46 -3.28 4.88
CA THR A 35 13.12 -2.46 6.05
C THR A 35 12.84 -1.02 5.66
N CYS A 36 13.63 -0.44 4.74
CA CYS A 36 13.39 0.90 4.24
C CYS A 36 12.01 1.02 3.58
N ILE A 37 11.61 0.04 2.77
CA ILE A 37 10.30 0.05 2.09
C ILE A 37 9.19 -0.18 3.11
N GLU A 38 9.21 -1.30 3.83
CA GLU A 38 8.12 -1.72 4.73
C GLU A 38 7.89 -0.77 5.91
N LYS A 39 8.95 -0.13 6.41
CA LYS A 39 8.85 0.82 7.53
C LYS A 39 8.80 2.27 7.08
N SER A 40 8.99 2.57 5.80
CA SER A 40 8.75 3.92 5.31
C SER A 40 7.29 4.31 5.53
N LYS A 41 7.03 5.61 5.65
CA LYS A 41 5.67 6.15 5.67
C LYS A 41 4.87 5.68 4.44
N GLN A 42 5.50 5.70 3.27
CA GLN A 42 4.87 5.29 2.02
C GLN A 42 4.50 3.81 2.03
N GLY A 43 5.44 2.92 2.36
CA GLY A 43 5.17 1.48 2.35
C GLY A 43 4.14 1.04 3.40
N GLN A 44 4.04 1.76 4.54
CA GLN A 44 2.97 1.54 5.50
C GLN A 44 1.60 1.98 4.94
N GLN A 45 1.55 3.15 4.30
CA GLN A 45 0.34 3.66 3.66
C GLN A 45 -0.13 2.75 2.52
N ASP A 46 0.79 2.26 1.69
CA ASP A 46 0.46 1.33 0.58
C ASP A 46 -0.11 0.02 1.12
N ARG A 47 0.44 -0.49 2.24
CA ARG A 47 -0.08 -1.69 2.91
C ARG A 47 -1.49 -1.46 3.47
N GLU A 48 -1.73 -0.34 4.13
CA GLU A 48 -3.06 0.00 4.66
C GLU A 48 -4.10 0.13 3.53
N ASN A 49 -3.72 0.79 2.44
CA ASN A 49 -4.56 0.92 1.26
C ASN A 49 -4.87 -0.45 0.64
N PHE A 50 -3.85 -1.31 0.51
CA PHE A 50 -4.01 -2.65 -0.02
C PHE A 50 -4.96 -3.51 0.83
N GLU A 51 -4.78 -3.51 2.16
CA GLU A 51 -5.68 -4.23 3.07
C GLU A 51 -7.10 -3.67 3.02
N SER A 52 -7.27 -2.34 2.91
CA SER A 52 -8.58 -1.71 2.75
C SER A 52 -9.29 -2.19 1.48
N ILE A 53 -8.60 -2.18 0.34
CA ILE A 53 -9.15 -2.65 -0.93
C ILE A 53 -9.51 -4.14 -0.86
N LYS A 54 -8.63 -4.96 -0.25
CA LYS A 54 -8.87 -6.40 -0.05
C LYS A 54 -10.13 -6.65 0.76
N ASN A 55 -10.33 -5.89 1.84
CA ASN A 55 -11.50 -6.04 2.71
C ASN A 55 -12.78 -5.62 1.99
N GLN A 56 -12.78 -4.43 1.35
CA GLN A 56 -13.94 -3.94 0.60
C GLN A 56 -14.37 -4.93 -0.49
N MET A 57 -13.41 -5.53 -1.18
CA MET A 57 -13.71 -6.55 -2.19
C MET A 57 -14.26 -7.83 -1.57
N SER A 58 -13.66 -8.31 -0.48
CA SER A 58 -14.12 -9.54 0.19
C SER A 58 -15.57 -9.39 0.66
N GLU A 59 -15.90 -8.22 1.24
CA GLU A 59 -17.26 -7.88 1.66
C GLU A 59 -18.21 -7.78 0.47
N ALA A 60 -17.78 -7.14 -0.63
CA ALA A 60 -18.60 -7.02 -1.84
C ALA A 60 -18.90 -8.38 -2.47
N LEU A 61 -17.91 -9.25 -2.60
CA LEU A 61 -18.08 -10.60 -3.14
C LEU A 61 -18.99 -11.45 -2.25
N GLU A 62 -18.77 -11.45 -0.93
CA GLU A 62 -19.61 -12.21 -0.01
C GLU A 62 -21.07 -11.73 -0.06
N LYS A 63 -21.29 -10.42 -0.15
CA LYS A 63 -22.64 -9.86 -0.29
C LYS A 63 -23.28 -10.26 -1.61
N THR A 64 -22.58 -10.14 -2.73
CA THR A 64 -23.11 -10.48 -4.05
C THR A 64 -23.38 -11.98 -4.18
N ASP A 65 -22.54 -12.83 -3.61
CA ASP A 65 -22.76 -14.29 -3.59
C ASP A 65 -24.02 -14.67 -2.80
N LYS A 66 -24.25 -14.04 -1.63
CA LYS A 66 -25.49 -14.23 -0.86
C LYS A 66 -26.72 -13.77 -1.63
N GLU A 67 -26.65 -12.58 -2.24
CA GLU A 67 -27.75 -12.05 -3.05
C GLU A 67 -28.06 -12.93 -4.26
N LEU A 68 -27.05 -13.50 -4.93
CA LEU A 68 -27.22 -14.43 -6.03
C LEU A 68 -27.86 -15.75 -5.58
N ALA A 69 -27.44 -16.29 -4.44
CA ALA A 69 -28.04 -17.51 -3.88
C ALA A 69 -29.53 -17.29 -3.54
N ASP A 70 -29.84 -16.16 -2.88
CA ASP A 70 -31.21 -15.79 -2.53
C ASP A 70 -32.09 -15.55 -3.77
N LEU A 71 -31.54 -14.89 -4.81
CA LEU A 71 -32.25 -14.66 -6.07
C LEU A 71 -32.44 -15.95 -6.85
N GLY A 72 -31.45 -16.84 -6.88
CA GLY A 72 -31.55 -18.16 -7.50
C GLY A 72 -32.67 -18.98 -6.88
N ALA A 73 -32.73 -19.05 -5.55
CA ALA A 73 -33.81 -19.73 -4.83
C ALA A 73 -35.20 -19.15 -5.15
N LYS A 74 -35.33 -17.82 -5.24
CA LYS A 74 -36.58 -17.14 -5.61
C LYS A 74 -36.99 -17.37 -7.06
N LEU A 75 -36.04 -17.48 -7.98
CA LEU A 75 -36.30 -17.73 -9.41
C LEU A 75 -36.72 -19.18 -9.66
N GLU A 76 -36.26 -20.13 -8.83
CA GLU A 76 -36.65 -21.54 -8.90
C GLU A 76 -38.02 -21.83 -8.24
N ASP A 77 -38.46 -20.95 -7.34
CA ASP A 77 -39.77 -21.05 -6.67
C ASP A 77 -40.90 -20.54 -7.59
N GLN A 78 -41.64 -21.48 -8.18
CA GLN A 78 -42.76 -21.19 -9.08
C GLN A 78 -43.90 -20.46 -8.38
N ASP A 79 -44.22 -20.80 -7.13
CA ASP A 79 -45.31 -20.18 -6.38
C ASP A 79 -44.98 -18.71 -6.06
N TYR A 80 -43.70 -18.43 -5.78
CA TYR A 80 -43.21 -17.07 -5.62
C TYR A 80 -43.30 -16.27 -6.93
N MET A 81 -42.84 -16.84 -8.04
CA MET A 81 -42.81 -16.17 -9.34
C MET A 81 -44.22 -15.87 -9.88
N ASP A 82 -45.16 -16.80 -9.70
CA ASP A 82 -46.56 -16.64 -10.12
C ASP A 82 -47.31 -15.58 -9.28
N GLY A 83 -46.82 -15.30 -8.06
CA GLY A 83 -47.35 -14.26 -7.17
C GLY A 83 -46.84 -12.85 -7.44
N LEU A 84 -45.87 -12.67 -8.34
CA LEU A 84 -45.26 -11.37 -8.64
C LEU A 84 -46.05 -10.58 -9.69
N SER A 85 -45.89 -9.25 -9.66
CA SER A 85 -46.30 -8.41 -10.79
C SER A 85 -45.33 -8.60 -11.97
N PRO A 86 -45.78 -8.42 -13.23
CA PRO A 86 -44.92 -8.57 -14.41
C PRO A 86 -43.63 -7.74 -14.36
N THR A 87 -43.70 -6.55 -13.77
CA THR A 87 -42.55 -5.65 -13.54
C THR A 87 -41.55 -6.19 -12.52
N ALA A 88 -42.03 -6.82 -11.45
CA ALA A 88 -41.17 -7.37 -10.40
C ALA A 88 -40.47 -8.66 -10.86
N GLU A 89 -41.17 -9.46 -11.66
CA GLU A 89 -40.61 -10.63 -12.34
C GLU A 89 -39.46 -10.23 -13.30
N GLU A 90 -39.68 -9.20 -14.11
CA GLU A 90 -38.68 -8.67 -15.04
C GLU A 90 -37.44 -8.13 -14.30
N GLU A 91 -37.63 -7.36 -13.22
CA GLU A 91 -36.52 -6.90 -12.38
C GLU A 91 -35.71 -8.06 -11.78
N LEU A 92 -36.36 -9.11 -11.30
CA LEU A 92 -35.70 -10.29 -10.72
C LEU A 92 -34.86 -11.02 -11.77
N LYS A 93 -35.42 -11.24 -12.95
CA LYS A 93 -34.73 -11.87 -14.09
C LYS A 93 -33.55 -11.04 -14.58
N ASN A 94 -33.62 -9.72 -14.48
CA ASN A 94 -32.53 -8.81 -14.86
C ASN A 94 -31.45 -8.65 -13.79
N LYS A 95 -31.82 -8.75 -12.49
CA LYS A 95 -30.86 -8.63 -11.38
C LYS A 95 -29.83 -9.77 -11.35
N PHE A 96 -30.26 -11.00 -11.61
CA PHE A 96 -29.37 -12.16 -11.57
C PHE A 96 -28.16 -12.05 -12.53
N PRO A 97 -28.33 -11.79 -13.84
CA PRO A 97 -27.20 -11.60 -14.75
C PRO A 97 -26.41 -10.33 -14.43
N ALA A 98 -27.05 -9.26 -13.92
CA ALA A 98 -26.35 -8.04 -13.53
C ALA A 98 -25.38 -8.28 -12.37
N LEU A 99 -25.80 -8.99 -11.32
CA LEU A 99 -24.94 -9.36 -10.19
C LEU A 99 -23.79 -10.28 -10.62
N THR A 100 -24.04 -11.18 -11.58
CA THR A 100 -23.01 -12.07 -12.13
C THR A 100 -21.93 -11.26 -12.87
N GLN A 101 -22.32 -10.24 -13.64
CA GLN A 101 -21.38 -9.31 -14.28
C GLN A 101 -20.61 -8.47 -13.25
N GLU A 102 -21.24 -8.13 -12.12
CA GLU A 102 -20.61 -7.36 -11.06
C GLU A 102 -19.48 -8.13 -10.37
N ILE A 103 -19.66 -9.44 -10.13
CA ILE A 103 -18.59 -10.32 -9.63
C ILE A 103 -17.39 -10.31 -10.58
N MET A 104 -17.63 -10.43 -11.89
CA MET A 104 -16.54 -10.40 -12.87
C MET A 104 -15.80 -9.05 -12.86
N ARG A 105 -16.52 -7.94 -12.65
CA ARG A 105 -15.91 -6.61 -12.51
C ARG A 105 -15.02 -6.54 -11.27
N TYR A 106 -15.48 -7.03 -10.12
CA TYR A 106 -14.69 -7.05 -8.89
C TYR A 106 -13.43 -7.89 -9.04
N GLN A 107 -13.54 -9.06 -9.64
CA GLN A 107 -12.37 -9.92 -9.94
C GLN A 107 -11.36 -9.20 -10.84
N ASN A 108 -11.82 -8.53 -11.90
CA ASN A 108 -10.93 -7.79 -12.80
C ASN A 108 -10.25 -6.59 -12.13
N GLN A 109 -10.97 -5.86 -11.25
CA GLN A 109 -10.38 -4.78 -10.46
C GLN A 109 -9.32 -5.30 -9.50
N TYR A 110 -9.53 -6.46 -8.90
CA TYR A 110 -8.56 -7.08 -8.01
C TYR A 110 -7.25 -7.43 -8.70
N TYR A 111 -7.35 -8.05 -9.88
CA TYR A 111 -6.17 -8.38 -10.68
C TYR A 111 -5.33 -7.15 -11.05
N GLN A 112 -5.95 -5.97 -11.18
CA GLN A 112 -5.22 -4.73 -11.44
C GLN A 112 -4.53 -4.14 -10.21
N VAL A 113 -5.02 -4.44 -9.01
CA VAL A 113 -4.40 -4.00 -7.75
C VAL A 113 -3.27 -4.93 -7.33
N LEU A 114 -3.31 -6.20 -7.75
CA LEU A 114 -2.27 -7.18 -7.50
C LEU A 114 -1.06 -7.08 -8.45
N ASN A 115 -1.25 -6.55 -9.66
CA ASN A 115 -0.23 -6.44 -10.71
C ASN A 115 0.35 -5.03 -10.77
#